data_AF-A0AAD5TQ33-F1
#
_entry.id   AF-A0AAD5TQ33-F1
#
_cell.length_a   1.000
_cell.length_b   1.000
_cell.length_c   1.000
_cell.angle_alpha   90.00
_cell.angle_beta   90.00
_cell.angle_gamma   90.00
#
_symmetry.space_group_name_H-M   'P 1'
#
loop_
_entity.id
_entity.type
_entity.pdbx_description
1 polymer ?
#
loop_
_entity_poly.entity_id
_entity_poly.type
_entity_poly.pdbx_seq_one_letter_code
_entity_poly.pdbx_strand_id
1 'polypeptide(L)'
;MWPCVQCTFMNSNDSLACEVCYVTDINANPIDVIWEWSPDNERWIPYGKFTCRRIEAAYQSDKPQITLKGGYFATAPDVYKFRLNKTDNCFYQVNTFSRCARPARRRAGPDALVVVDLASVDSQDRCVMCQERCVGDQAVAVAVESAQDEDDDDDDDVYDDEDDEEQQVAGGGADEVVKLARCADGHYFHRGCITGYLLLRNHCPVCFQPATVG
;
A
#
# COMPACT_ATOMS: atom_id res chain seq x y z
N MET A 1 5.74 18.71 -5.44
CA MET A 1 5.11 19.18 -4.18
C MET A 1 3.63 18.86 -4.29
N TRP A 2 2.92 18.72 -3.17
CA TRP A 2 1.46 18.45 -3.19
C TRP A 2 0.71 19.38 -2.24
N PRO A 3 -0.44 19.95 -2.65
CA PRO A 3 -1.26 20.79 -1.78
C PRO A 3 -2.05 19.92 -0.80
N CYS A 4 -2.01 20.24 0.49
CA CYS A 4 -2.90 19.61 1.45
C CYS A 4 -4.35 20.02 1.17
N VAL A 5 -5.22 19.06 0.88
CA VAL A 5 -6.64 19.33 0.61
C VAL A 5 -7.39 19.93 1.81
N GLN A 6 -6.86 19.80 3.03
CA GLN A 6 -7.49 20.33 4.25
C GLN A 6 -7.04 21.75 4.61
N CYS A 7 -5.74 22.06 4.46
CA CYS A 7 -5.20 23.35 4.89
C CYS A 7 -4.49 24.14 3.79
N THR A 8 -4.49 23.64 2.56
CA THR A 8 -3.86 24.22 1.35
C THR A 8 -2.33 24.36 1.40
N PHE A 9 -1.68 23.95 2.48
CA PHE A 9 -0.22 23.98 2.61
C PHE A 9 0.46 23.11 1.55
N MET A 10 1.50 23.64 0.91
CA MET A 10 2.28 22.93 -0.12
C MET A 10 3.37 22.08 0.52
N ASN A 11 3.16 20.76 0.55
CA ASN A 11 4.09 19.80 1.13
C ASN A 11 5.14 19.33 0.12
N SER A 12 6.29 18.90 0.65
CA SER A 12 7.30 18.19 -0.15
C SER A 12 6.75 16.87 -0.70
N ASN A 13 7.27 16.42 -1.85
CA ASN A 13 6.97 15.09 -2.40
C ASN A 13 7.50 13.95 -1.54
N ASP A 14 8.40 14.22 -0.60
CA ASP A 14 8.89 13.25 0.35
C ASP A 14 7.99 13.10 1.59
N SER A 15 7.08 14.06 1.82
CA SER A 15 6.18 14.07 2.96
C SER A 15 4.91 13.26 2.65
N LEU A 16 4.61 12.27 3.49
CA LEU A 16 3.38 11.46 3.40
C LEU A 16 2.19 12.07 4.14
N ALA A 17 2.48 12.95 5.09
CA ALA A 17 1.48 13.72 5.82
C ALA A 17 1.78 15.20 5.70
N CYS A 18 0.74 16.02 5.80
CA CYS A 18 0.89 17.45 5.79
C CYS A 18 1.72 17.91 7.00
N GLU A 19 2.70 18.78 6.78
CA GLU A 19 3.59 19.26 7.84
C GLU A 19 2.89 20.20 8.83
N VAL A 20 1.74 20.77 8.44
CA VAL A 20 0.94 21.69 9.26
C VAL A 20 -0.17 20.96 10.02
N CYS A 21 -0.99 20.17 9.33
CA CYS A 21 -2.18 19.55 9.92
C CYS A 21 -2.07 18.02 10.09
N TYR A 22 -0.96 17.41 9.68
CA TYR A 22 -0.68 15.97 9.80
C TYR A 22 -1.67 15.04 9.09
N VAL A 23 -2.54 15.58 8.22
CA VAL A 23 -3.40 14.78 7.36
C VAL A 23 -2.54 14.01 6.37
N THR A 24 -2.71 12.69 6.33
CA THR A 24 -2.00 11.80 5.41
C THR A 24 -2.70 11.79 4.07
N ASP A 25 -1.96 12.01 2.99
CA ASP A 25 -2.46 11.87 1.62
C ASP A 25 -1.66 10.76 0.92
N ILE A 26 -2.24 9.56 0.91
CA ILE A 26 -1.63 8.39 0.29
C ILE A 26 -1.74 8.42 -1.24
N ASN A 27 -2.69 9.19 -1.78
CA ASN A 27 -2.97 9.23 -3.22
C ASN A 27 -2.00 10.17 -3.93
N ALA A 28 -1.65 11.28 -3.28
CA ALA A 28 -0.63 12.19 -3.81
C ALA A 28 0.73 11.50 -3.99
N ASN A 29 0.99 10.41 -3.27
CA ASN A 29 2.33 9.89 -3.06
C ASN A 29 2.34 8.39 -2.65
N PRO A 30 1.97 7.47 -3.56
CA PRO A 30 1.80 6.06 -3.23
C PRO A 30 3.12 5.42 -2.81
N ILE A 31 3.10 4.74 -1.66
CA ILE A 31 4.12 3.79 -1.24
C ILE A 31 3.42 2.56 -0.66
N ASP A 32 3.97 1.38 -0.92
CA ASP A 32 3.32 0.12 -0.55
C ASP A 32 3.31 -0.12 0.96
N VAL A 33 4.32 0.41 1.67
CA VAL A 33 4.50 0.21 3.10
C VAL A 33 4.76 1.54 3.78
N ILE A 34 3.94 1.85 4.78
CA ILE A 34 4.07 3.06 5.58
C ILE A 34 4.57 2.68 6.97
N TRP A 35 5.69 3.26 7.37
CA TRP A 35 6.17 3.19 8.75
C TRP A 35 5.70 4.42 9.50
N GLU A 36 5.27 4.23 10.75
CA GLU A 36 4.72 5.28 11.59
C GLU A 36 5.34 5.27 12.98
N TRP A 37 5.33 6.41 13.64
CA TRP A 37 5.75 6.56 15.03
C TRP A 37 4.66 7.24 15.85
N SER A 38 4.66 6.96 17.15
CA SER A 38 3.66 7.52 18.04
C SER A 38 4.26 8.58 18.98
N PRO A 39 3.74 9.83 18.97
CA PRO A 39 4.12 10.83 19.96
C PRO A 39 3.53 10.54 21.35
N ASP A 40 2.32 10.01 21.42
CA ASP A 40 1.46 9.97 22.62
C ASP A 40 0.56 8.71 22.72
N ASN A 41 0.89 7.63 22.01
CA ASN A 41 0.14 6.35 21.88
C ASN A 41 -1.26 6.44 21.24
N GLU A 42 -1.85 7.63 21.15
CA GLU A 42 -3.14 7.85 20.51
C GLU A 42 -2.99 8.17 19.02
N ARG A 43 -1.91 8.88 18.68
CA ARG A 43 -1.64 9.33 17.31
C ARG A 43 -0.50 8.53 16.70
N TRP A 44 -0.60 8.32 15.40
CA TRP A 44 0.44 7.70 14.58
C TRP A 44 0.76 8.62 13.44
N ILE A 45 2.04 8.99 13.34
CA ILE A 45 2.53 9.94 12.35
C ILE A 45 3.42 9.15 11.38
N PRO A 46 3.13 9.17 10.07
CA PRO A 46 3.96 8.49 9.10
C PRO A 46 5.34 9.16 9.01
N TYR A 47 6.37 8.35 8.81
CA TYR A 47 7.67 8.86 8.40
C TYR A 47 7.62 9.40 6.96
N GLY A 48 8.60 10.21 6.58
CA GLY A 48 8.78 10.58 5.18
C GLY A 48 9.14 9.37 4.32
N LYS A 49 8.87 9.45 3.01
CA LYS A 49 9.05 8.35 2.05
C LYS A 49 10.43 7.70 2.11
N PHE A 50 11.48 8.52 2.08
CA PHE A 50 12.86 8.04 2.11
C PHE A 50 13.13 7.23 3.40
N THR A 51 12.62 7.72 4.53
CA THR A 51 12.75 7.03 5.81
C THR A 51 11.94 5.73 5.83
N CYS A 52 10.70 5.72 5.35
CA CYS A 52 9.90 4.50 5.21
C CYS A 52 10.63 3.45 4.38
N ARG A 53 11.13 3.79 3.18
CA ARG A 53 11.88 2.87 2.31
C ARG A 53 13.12 2.32 2.99
N ARG A 54 13.84 3.14 3.77
CA ARG A 54 15.03 2.70 4.49
C ARG A 54 14.73 1.78 5.66
N ILE A 55 13.69 2.08 6.43
CA ILE A 55 13.23 1.19 7.51
C ILE A 55 12.76 -0.13 6.90
N GLU A 56 12.00 -0.07 5.80
CA GLU A 56 11.49 -1.26 5.12
C GLU A 56 12.61 -2.14 4.55
N ALA A 57 13.58 -1.56 3.84
CA ALA A 57 14.74 -2.32 3.35
C ALA A 57 15.51 -3.01 4.49
N ALA A 58 15.62 -2.36 5.65
CA ALA A 58 16.26 -2.92 6.82
C ALA A 58 15.43 -4.02 7.49
N TYR A 59 14.11 -3.84 7.54
CA TYR A 59 13.16 -4.86 7.96
C TYR A 59 13.31 -6.09 7.05
N GLN A 60 13.22 -5.94 5.73
CA GLN A 60 13.36 -7.06 4.79
C GLN A 60 14.74 -7.75 4.85
N SER A 61 15.79 -7.02 5.23
CA SER A 61 17.15 -7.57 5.39
C SER A 61 17.46 -8.12 6.80
N ASP A 62 16.46 -8.31 7.67
CA ASP A 62 16.61 -8.79 9.05
C ASP A 62 17.64 -8.00 9.88
N LYS A 63 17.78 -6.70 9.63
CA LYS A 63 18.66 -5.85 10.43
C LYS A 63 17.97 -5.53 11.77
N PRO A 64 18.62 -5.76 12.93
CA PRO A 64 18.00 -5.48 14.23
C PRO A 64 17.88 -3.99 14.53
N GLN A 65 18.67 -3.15 13.85
CA GLN A 65 18.63 -1.70 14.01
C GLN A 65 19.18 -0.96 12.79
N ILE A 66 18.74 0.28 12.60
CA ILE A 66 19.34 1.23 11.66
C ILE A 66 19.48 2.62 12.25
N THR A 67 20.42 3.40 11.72
CA THR A 67 20.46 4.85 11.98
C THR A 67 19.55 5.58 11.01
N LEU A 68 18.63 6.38 11.56
CA LEU A 68 17.77 7.26 10.79
C LEU A 68 18.61 8.44 10.27
N LYS A 69 18.57 8.69 8.96
CA LYS A 69 19.27 9.82 8.31
C LYS A 69 18.36 10.46 7.27
N GLY A 70 18.60 11.73 6.96
CA GLY A 70 17.80 12.51 6.00
C GLY A 70 16.57 13.17 6.65
N GLY A 71 15.97 14.13 5.94
CA GLY A 71 14.85 14.93 6.45
C GLY A 71 15.16 15.56 7.82
N TYR A 72 14.21 15.49 8.75
CA TYR A 72 14.38 15.93 10.14
C TYR A 72 15.67 15.39 10.79
N PHE A 73 16.01 14.12 10.54
CA PHE A 73 17.17 13.46 11.14
C PHE A 73 18.51 13.94 10.59
N ALA A 74 18.54 14.70 9.49
CA ALA A 74 19.77 15.29 8.97
C ALA A 74 20.36 16.35 9.91
N THR A 75 19.51 17.00 10.71
CA THR A 75 19.94 18.03 11.69
C THR A 75 20.63 17.45 12.92
N ALA A 76 20.46 16.15 13.18
CA ALA A 76 20.99 15.44 14.34
C ALA A 76 21.56 14.07 13.93
N PRO A 77 22.69 14.04 13.20
CA PRO A 77 23.27 12.81 12.70
C PRO A 77 23.62 11.85 13.84
N ASP A 78 23.32 10.57 13.64
CA ASP A 78 23.59 9.46 14.58
C ASP A 78 22.87 9.53 15.95
N VAL A 79 22.00 10.54 16.17
CA VAL A 79 21.19 10.68 17.38
C VAL A 79 19.98 9.76 17.37
N TYR A 80 19.39 9.50 16.20
CA TYR A 80 18.16 8.70 16.11
C TYR A 80 18.43 7.34 15.48
N LYS A 81 18.06 6.29 16.21
CA LYS A 81 18.10 4.90 15.76
C LYS A 81 16.69 4.33 15.67
N PHE A 82 16.49 3.38 14.78
CA PHE A 82 15.27 2.62 14.67
C PHE A 82 15.59 1.16 15.00
N ARG A 83 14.89 0.59 15.98
CA ARG A 83 15.06 -0.81 16.42
C ARG A 83 13.94 -1.65 15.85
N LEU A 84 14.33 -2.78 15.26
CA LEU A 84 13.45 -3.74 14.62
C LEU A 84 13.49 -5.04 15.42
N ASN A 85 12.42 -5.32 16.19
CA ASN A 85 12.22 -6.63 16.80
C ASN A 85 11.09 -7.33 16.06
N LYS A 86 11.45 -8.17 15.08
CA LYS A 86 10.48 -8.96 14.32
C LYS A 86 9.82 -10.05 15.14
N THR A 87 10.57 -10.68 16.05
CA THR A 87 10.08 -11.79 16.88
C THR A 87 8.84 -11.40 17.66
N ASP A 88 8.86 -10.19 18.25
CA ASP A 88 7.74 -9.69 19.05
C ASP A 88 6.89 -8.66 18.29
N ASN A 89 7.16 -8.46 16.99
CA ASN A 89 6.55 -7.43 16.14
C ASN A 89 6.54 -6.02 16.80
N CYS A 90 7.61 -5.70 17.53
CA CYS A 90 7.76 -4.50 18.33
C CYS A 90 8.84 -3.59 17.74
N PHE A 91 8.46 -2.38 17.35
CA PHE A 91 9.37 -1.45 16.68
C PHE A 91 9.47 -0.15 17.48
N TYR A 92 10.67 0.44 17.50
CA TYR A 92 10.91 1.66 18.28
C TYR A 92 11.85 2.61 17.57
N GLN A 93 11.48 3.89 17.58
CA GLN A 93 12.45 4.97 17.39
C GLN A 93 13.11 5.30 18.72
N VAL A 94 14.43 5.33 18.74
CA VAL A 94 15.22 5.63 19.93
C VAL A 94 16.07 6.85 19.68
N ASN A 95 15.91 7.86 20.53
CA ASN A 95 16.85 8.97 20.62
C ASN A 95 18.00 8.55 21.57
N THR A 96 19.20 8.40 21.03
CA THR A 96 20.37 7.89 21.78
C THR A 96 20.90 8.88 22.81
N PHE A 97 20.66 10.18 22.61
CA PHE A 97 21.07 11.24 23.52
C PHE A 97 20.18 11.29 24.77
N SER A 98 18.86 11.42 24.59
CA SER A 98 17.88 11.49 25.69
C SER A 98 17.47 10.10 26.23
N ARG A 99 17.86 9.03 25.55
CA ARG A 99 17.42 7.63 25.80
C ARG A 99 15.91 7.41 25.72
N CYS A 100 15.15 8.40 25.23
CA CYS A 100 13.72 8.25 25.02
C CYS A 100 13.45 7.32 23.84
N ALA A 101 12.47 6.44 23.98
CA ALA A 101 11.97 5.57 22.93
C ALA A 101 10.52 5.91 22.61
N ARG A 102 10.17 5.92 21.33
CA ARG A 102 8.81 6.09 20.84
C ARG A 102 8.39 4.82 20.11
N PRO A 103 7.21 4.27 20.40
CA PRO A 103 6.68 3.15 19.65
C PRO A 103 6.59 3.50 18.17
N ALA A 104 6.92 2.53 17.34
CA ALA A 104 6.75 2.58 15.92
C ALA A 104 5.96 1.36 15.45
N ARG A 105 5.30 1.49 14.30
CA ARG A 105 4.58 0.38 13.68
C ARG A 105 4.78 0.40 12.18
N ARG A 106 4.69 -0.80 11.61
CA ARG A 106 4.56 -1.01 10.18
C ARG A 106 3.08 -1.06 9.86
N ARG A 107 2.60 -0.17 9.00
CA ARG A 107 1.27 -0.29 8.40
C ARG A 107 1.41 -1.22 7.20
N ALA A 108 0.70 -2.34 7.27
CA ALA A 108 0.81 -3.41 6.30
C ALA A 108 0.54 -2.92 4.88
N GLY A 109 1.42 -3.35 3.98
CA GLY A 109 1.20 -3.29 2.55
C GLY A 109 0.57 -4.59 2.05
N PRO A 110 0.73 -4.88 0.75
CA PRO A 110 0.20 -6.10 0.14
C PRO A 110 0.81 -7.41 0.65
N ASP A 111 1.79 -7.35 1.55
CA ASP A 111 2.48 -8.49 2.13
C ASP A 111 1.81 -9.06 3.39
N ALA A 112 0.84 -8.35 3.99
CA ALA A 112 -0.05 -8.94 4.99
C ALA A 112 -1.21 -9.75 4.36
N LEU A 113 -1.33 -9.69 3.03
CA LEU A 113 -2.32 -10.42 2.27
C LEU A 113 -1.78 -11.81 1.97
N VAL A 114 -2.55 -12.82 2.35
CA VAL A 114 -2.33 -14.22 2.00
C VAL A 114 -3.22 -14.52 0.81
N VAL A 115 -2.60 -14.98 -0.29
CA VAL A 115 -3.32 -15.47 -1.46
C VAL A 115 -4.12 -16.70 -1.06
N VAL A 116 -5.41 -16.69 -1.39
CA VAL A 116 -6.31 -17.79 -1.09
C VAL A 116 -6.36 -18.72 -2.29
N ASP A 117 -6.21 -20.02 -2.03
CA ASP A 117 -6.48 -21.03 -3.04
C ASP A 117 -7.98 -21.00 -3.38
N LEU A 118 -8.30 -20.68 -4.64
CA LEU A 118 -9.67 -20.58 -5.12
C LEU A 118 -10.46 -21.89 -4.97
N ALA A 119 -9.79 -23.05 -4.91
CA ALA A 119 -10.45 -24.32 -4.62
C ALA A 119 -11.08 -24.36 -3.20
N SER A 120 -10.61 -23.49 -2.30
CA SER A 120 -11.13 -23.33 -0.94
C SER A 120 -12.19 -22.23 -0.80
N VAL A 121 -12.52 -21.54 -1.89
CA VAL A 121 -13.49 -20.45 -1.95
C VAL A 121 -14.78 -20.99 -2.56
N ASP A 122 -15.92 -20.81 -1.90
CA ASP A 122 -17.21 -21.22 -2.44
C ASP A 122 -17.56 -20.32 -3.65
N SER A 123 -18.23 -20.89 -4.64
CA SER A 123 -18.84 -20.17 -5.77
C SER A 123 -19.77 -19.01 -5.36
N GLN A 124 -20.27 -19.02 -4.13
CA GLN A 124 -21.10 -17.98 -3.52
C GLN A 124 -20.31 -16.94 -2.73
N ASP A 125 -19.03 -17.19 -2.42
CA ASP A 125 -18.19 -16.25 -1.70
C ASP A 125 -17.94 -14.99 -2.54
N ARG A 126 -18.04 -13.85 -1.86
CA ARG A 126 -17.95 -12.53 -2.45
C ARG A 126 -16.88 -11.72 -1.77
N CYS A 127 -16.23 -10.87 -2.56
CA CYS A 127 -15.36 -9.85 -2.03
C CYS A 127 -16.18 -8.96 -1.11
N VAL A 128 -15.76 -8.84 0.14
CA VAL A 128 -16.50 -8.06 1.15
C VAL A 128 -16.62 -6.58 0.76
N MET A 129 -15.66 -6.06 -0.02
CA MET A 129 -15.60 -4.64 -0.35
C MET A 129 -16.44 -4.28 -1.58
N CYS A 130 -16.29 -4.99 -2.70
CA CYS A 130 -17.05 -4.70 -3.93
C CYS A 130 -18.31 -5.57 -4.09
N GLN A 131 -18.48 -6.61 -3.27
CA GLN A 131 -19.60 -7.58 -3.33
C GLN A 131 -19.65 -8.44 -4.59
N GLU A 132 -18.64 -8.34 -5.46
CA GLU A 132 -18.46 -9.22 -6.63
C GLU A 132 -17.93 -10.59 -6.21
N ARG A 133 -18.12 -11.61 -7.06
CA ARG A 133 -17.72 -12.99 -6.74
C ARG A 133 -16.21 -13.12 -6.73
N CYS A 134 -15.70 -13.93 -5.81
CA CYS A 134 -14.29 -14.30 -5.72
C CYS A 134 -13.99 -15.50 -6.64
N VAL A 135 -14.27 -15.37 -7.94
CA VAL A 135 -13.96 -16.39 -8.95
C VAL A 135 -12.61 -16.09 -9.60
N GLY A 136 -11.78 -17.12 -9.77
CA GLY A 136 -10.61 -17.01 -10.65
C GLY A 136 -11.03 -17.11 -12.10
N ASP A 137 -10.29 -16.43 -12.96
CA ASP A 137 -10.55 -16.32 -14.39
C ASP A 137 -10.30 -17.68 -15.08
N GLN A 138 -11.26 -18.60 -14.95
CA GLN A 138 -11.37 -19.83 -15.74
C GLN A 138 -12.83 -20.06 -16.13
N ALA A 139 -13.52 -19.05 -16.69
CA ALA A 139 -14.67 -19.27 -17.58
C ALA A 139 -15.26 -17.94 -18.09
N VAL A 140 -14.57 -17.27 -19.02
CA VAL A 140 -15.26 -16.46 -20.03
C VAL A 140 -14.51 -16.56 -21.35
N ALA A 141 -14.46 -17.76 -21.91
CA ALA A 141 -14.39 -17.90 -23.35
C ALA A 141 -15.76 -17.49 -23.91
N VAL A 142 -16.01 -16.18 -24.00
CA VAL A 142 -17.08 -15.70 -24.87
C VAL A 142 -16.55 -15.90 -26.28
N ALA A 143 -17.09 -16.92 -26.95
CA ALA A 143 -16.93 -17.09 -28.38
C ALA A 143 -17.42 -15.81 -29.06
N VAL A 144 -16.47 -14.98 -29.50
CA VAL A 144 -16.76 -13.94 -30.49
C VAL A 144 -16.89 -14.69 -31.80
N GLU A 145 -18.11 -15.11 -32.11
CA GLU A 145 -18.44 -15.59 -33.44
C GLU A 145 -18.22 -14.44 -34.42
N SER A 146 -17.32 -14.72 -35.36
CA SER A 146 -16.97 -13.94 -36.53
C SER A 146 -18.20 -13.60 -37.38
N ALA A 147 -18.45 -12.29 -37.57
CA ALA A 147 -19.17 -11.78 -38.72
C ALA A 147 -18.25 -10.79 -39.43
N GLN A 148 -17.66 -11.26 -40.51
CA GLN A 148 -17.05 -10.43 -41.54
C GLN A 148 -18.21 -9.82 -42.34
N ASP A 149 -18.24 -8.50 -42.45
CA ASP A 149 -18.81 -7.82 -43.62
C ASP A 149 -17.81 -6.72 -43.97
N GLU A 150 -17.10 -6.95 -45.07
CA GLU A 150 -16.35 -5.94 -45.82
C GLU A 150 -17.38 -5.13 -46.61
N ASP A 151 -17.22 -3.80 -46.66
CA ASP A 151 -17.46 -3.01 -47.86
C ASP A 151 -16.81 -1.63 -47.70
N ASP A 152 -16.15 -1.23 -48.79
CA ASP A 152 -15.26 -0.09 -49.03
C ASP A 152 -15.88 1.31 -48.83
N ASP A 153 -15.06 2.31 -48.48
CA ASP A 153 -14.70 3.41 -49.40
C ASP A 153 -13.83 4.49 -48.72
N ASP A 154 -12.92 5.05 -49.54
CA ASP A 154 -11.89 6.07 -49.31
C ASP A 154 -12.34 7.33 -48.53
N ASP A 155 -11.45 7.88 -47.68
CA ASP A 155 -10.91 9.24 -47.90
C ASP A 155 -9.69 9.53 -47.01
N ASP A 156 -8.73 10.22 -47.62
CA ASP A 156 -7.48 10.73 -47.06
C ASP A 156 -7.73 11.68 -45.87
N ASP A 157 -6.91 11.58 -44.81
CA ASP A 157 -6.26 12.75 -44.20
C ASP A 157 -5.20 12.32 -43.18
N VAL A 158 -3.96 12.67 -43.53
CA VAL A 158 -2.76 12.57 -42.70
C VAL A 158 -2.83 13.58 -41.56
N TYR A 159 -2.92 13.09 -40.32
CA TYR A 159 -2.51 13.85 -39.14
C TYR A 159 -1.37 13.09 -38.44
N ASP A 160 -0.15 13.62 -38.56
CA ASP A 160 0.98 13.35 -37.68
C ASP A 160 0.59 13.81 -36.27
N ASP A 161 0.10 12.89 -35.44
CA ASP A 161 0.03 13.09 -33.99
C ASP A 161 1.14 12.25 -33.34
N GLU A 162 2.03 12.99 -32.67
CA GLU A 162 3.24 12.51 -32.02
C GLU A 162 2.90 11.52 -30.88
N ASP A 163 3.34 10.27 -31.05
CA ASP A 163 3.73 9.29 -30.02
C ASP A 163 3.21 9.51 -28.58
N ASP A 164 1.92 9.30 -28.35
CA ASP A 164 1.42 8.88 -27.03
C ASP A 164 1.66 7.36 -26.90
N GLU A 165 2.88 6.99 -26.50
CA GLU A 165 3.16 5.67 -25.93
C GLU A 165 2.37 5.54 -24.61
N GLU A 166 1.09 5.17 -24.71
CA GLU A 166 0.35 4.57 -23.61
C GLU A 166 1.10 3.31 -23.18
N GLN A 167 1.95 3.47 -22.18
CA GLN A 167 2.50 2.37 -21.42
C GLN A 167 1.34 1.55 -20.91
N GLN A 168 1.11 0.41 -21.56
CA GLN A 168 0.41 -0.74 -21.02
C GLN A 168 1.06 -1.08 -19.69
N VAL A 169 0.50 -0.52 -18.61
CA VAL A 169 0.79 -0.96 -17.26
C VAL A 169 0.30 -2.39 -17.21
N ALA A 170 1.23 -3.33 -17.16
CA ALA A 170 0.97 -4.77 -17.06
C ALA A 170 -0.13 -5.03 -16.01
N GLY A 171 -1.34 -5.32 -16.49
CA GLY A 171 -2.52 -5.66 -15.71
C GLY A 171 -2.41 -7.06 -15.12
N GLY A 172 -1.44 -7.27 -14.22
CA GLY A 172 -1.28 -8.51 -13.48
C GLY A 172 -1.66 -8.33 -12.02
N GLY A 173 -2.92 -8.61 -11.65
CA GLY A 173 -3.29 -8.81 -10.24
C GLY A 173 -4.64 -8.26 -9.76
N ALA A 174 -5.55 -7.84 -10.65
CA ALA A 174 -6.87 -7.34 -10.24
C ALA A 174 -7.75 -8.41 -9.58
N ASP A 175 -7.63 -9.67 -10.01
CA ASP A 175 -8.54 -10.76 -9.60
C ASP A 175 -7.96 -11.75 -8.59
N GLU A 176 -6.77 -11.46 -8.03
CA GLU A 176 -6.23 -12.33 -6.99
C GLU A 176 -7.08 -12.21 -5.72
N VAL A 177 -7.68 -13.33 -5.31
CA VAL A 177 -8.47 -13.42 -4.07
C VAL A 177 -7.51 -13.62 -2.90
N VAL A 178 -7.62 -12.74 -1.92
CA VAL A 178 -6.74 -12.68 -0.75
C VAL A 178 -7.53 -12.64 0.54
N LYS A 179 -6.87 -13.00 1.64
CA LYS A 179 -7.34 -12.77 3.02
C LYS A 179 -6.20 -12.27 3.90
N LEU A 180 -6.52 -11.62 5.01
CA LEU A 180 -5.51 -11.30 6.02
C LEU A 180 -5.17 -12.56 6.83
N ALA A 181 -3.88 -12.76 7.15
CA ALA A 181 -3.38 -13.96 7.84
C ALA A 181 -4.11 -14.30 9.16
N ARG A 182 -4.58 -13.27 9.88
CA ARG A 182 -5.27 -13.42 11.18
C ARG A 182 -6.80 -13.41 11.08
N CYS A 183 -7.36 -13.30 9.88
CA CYS A 183 -8.80 -13.43 9.70
C CYS A 183 -9.22 -14.90 9.80
N ALA A 184 -10.40 -15.12 10.38
CA ALA A 184 -11.11 -16.38 10.20
C ALA A 184 -11.49 -16.56 8.72
N ASP A 185 -11.85 -17.79 8.35
CA ASP A 185 -12.35 -18.08 7.01
C ASP A 185 -13.64 -17.29 6.72
N GLY A 186 -13.86 -16.95 5.44
CA GLY A 186 -15.00 -16.13 4.99
C GLY A 186 -14.71 -14.63 4.82
N HIS A 187 -13.51 -14.13 5.14
CA HIS A 187 -13.10 -12.74 4.83
C HIS A 187 -12.24 -12.69 3.57
N TYR A 188 -12.90 -12.79 2.41
CA TYR A 188 -12.24 -12.75 1.11
C TYR A 188 -12.31 -11.35 0.49
N PHE A 189 -11.24 -10.97 -0.18
CA PHE A 189 -11.12 -9.69 -0.87
C PHE A 189 -10.43 -9.90 -2.20
N HIS A 190 -10.78 -9.13 -3.22
CA HIS A 190 -9.85 -8.91 -4.33
C HIS A 190 -8.65 -8.11 -3.83
N ARG A 191 -7.44 -8.48 -4.25
CA ARG A 191 -6.19 -7.82 -3.86
C ARG A 191 -6.26 -6.32 -4.07
N GLY A 192 -6.76 -5.88 -5.23
CA GLY A 192 -6.95 -4.45 -5.54
C GLY A 192 -7.88 -3.74 -4.55
N CYS A 193 -9.01 -4.37 -4.20
CA CYS A 193 -10.01 -3.80 -3.31
C CYS A 193 -9.46 -3.52 -1.90
N ILE A 194 -8.73 -4.47 -1.32
CA ILE A 194 -8.25 -4.36 0.07
C ILE A 194 -6.95 -3.57 0.20
N THR A 195 -6.11 -3.51 -0.84
CA THR A 195 -4.79 -2.85 -0.77
C THR A 195 -4.92 -1.38 -0.40
N GLY A 196 -5.79 -0.62 -1.07
CA GLY A 196 -6.00 0.80 -0.77
C GLY A 196 -6.53 1.04 0.65
N TYR A 197 -7.41 0.15 1.13
CA TYR A 197 -7.92 0.21 2.50
C TYR A 197 -6.80 0.00 3.52
N LEU A 198 -5.91 -0.98 3.29
CA LEU A 198 -4.82 -1.29 4.22
C LEU A 198 -3.78 -0.16 4.34
N LEU A 199 -3.59 0.61 3.27
CA LEU A 199 -2.77 1.83 3.30
C LEU A 199 -3.37 2.91 4.21
N LEU A 200 -4.69 2.94 4.40
CA LEU A 200 -5.38 3.88 5.29
C LEU A 200 -5.63 3.33 6.70
N ARG A 201 -5.80 2.01 6.83
CA ARG A 201 -6.26 1.31 8.03
C ARG A 201 -5.51 0.00 8.18
N ASN A 202 -4.88 -0.25 9.33
CA ASN A 202 -4.06 -1.45 9.53
C ASN A 202 -4.83 -2.68 10.05
N HIS A 203 -6.11 -2.84 9.72
CA HIS A 203 -6.95 -3.91 10.25
C HIS A 203 -7.93 -4.42 9.20
N CYS A 204 -8.55 -5.57 9.44
CA CYS A 204 -9.63 -6.09 8.61
C CYS A 204 -10.88 -5.18 8.70
N PRO A 205 -11.54 -4.80 7.59
CA PRO A 205 -12.78 -4.02 7.62
C PRO A 205 -13.96 -4.76 8.25
N VAL A 206 -13.89 -6.09 8.39
CA VAL A 206 -14.97 -6.92 8.95
C VAL A 206 -14.75 -7.20 10.43
N CYS A 207 -13.62 -7.80 10.78
CA CYS A 207 -13.37 -8.28 12.15
C CYS A 207 -12.40 -7.42 12.95
N PHE A 208 -11.87 -6.35 12.36
CA PHE A 208 -10.93 -5.43 13.00
C PHE A 208 -9.63 -6.07 13.52
N GLN A 209 -9.35 -7.32 13.16
CA GLN A 209 -8.07 -7.95 13.44
C GLN A 209 -6.96 -7.21 12.69
N PRO A 210 -5.81 -6.97 13.32
CA PRO A 210 -4.75 -6.20 12.71
C PRO A 210 -4.16 -6.95 11.51
N ALA A 211 -3.88 -6.20 10.45
CA ALA A 211 -3.14 -6.67 9.29
C ALA A 211 -1.66 -6.80 9.69
N THR A 212 -1.32 -7.96 10.26
CA THR A 212 0.07 -8.33 10.58
C THR A 212 0.48 -9.48 9.68
N VAL A 213 1.73 -9.43 9.21
CA VAL A 213 2.37 -10.59 8.59
C VAL A 213 2.52 -11.66 9.67
N GLY A 214 2.08 -12.88 9.38
CA GLY A 214 2.25 -14.06 10.24
C GLY A 214 3.68 -14.57 10.24
#